data_AF-A0A8C2DYD5-F1
#
_entry.id   AF-A0A8C2DYD5-F1
#
_cell.length_a   1.000
_cell.length_b   1.000
_cell.length_c   1.000
_cell.angle_alpha   90.00
_cell.angle_beta   90.00
_cell.angle_gamma   90.00
#
_symmetry.space_group_name_H-M   'P 1'
#
loop_
_entity.id
_entity.type
_entity.pdbx_description
1 polymer ?
#
loop_
_entity_poly.entity_id
_entity_poly.type
_entity_poly.pdbx_seq_one_letter_code
_entity_poly.pdbx_strand_id
1 'polypeptide(L)'
;MGSSAKSSSPITTHVLNTGDGVPAARMALSLHRLDPRMAIWNLITIGKTDEDGRCPGLITSDAFTPGLYKVRFETGQYWESLGQSSFYPYVEVCRN
;
A
#
# COMPACT_ATOMS: atom_id res chain seq x y z
N MET A 1 30.50 12.47 -7.53
CA MET A 1 29.12 12.22 -8.01
C MET A 1 28.23 12.16 -6.77
N GLY A 2 27.34 13.13 -6.60
CA GLY A 2 26.56 13.30 -5.38
C GLY A 2 25.60 12.13 -5.15
N SER A 3 25.64 11.57 -3.94
CA SER A 3 24.66 10.59 -3.46
C SER A 3 23.28 11.24 -3.49
N SER A 4 22.42 10.83 -4.42
CA SER A 4 21.01 11.21 -4.42
C SER A 4 20.38 10.59 -3.17
N ALA A 5 20.08 11.43 -2.17
CA ALA A 5 19.31 11.00 -1.01
C ALA A 5 17.98 10.43 -1.54
N LYS A 6 17.69 9.16 -1.29
CA LYS A 6 16.37 8.58 -1.55
C LYS A 6 15.34 9.44 -0.82
N SER A 7 14.62 10.29 -1.54
CA SER A 7 13.50 11.05 -0.98
C SER A 7 12.49 10.04 -0.43
N SER A 8 12.34 9.98 0.88
CA SER A 8 11.41 9.06 1.54
C SER A 8 10.00 9.38 1.09
N SER A 9 9.22 8.35 0.74
CA SER A 9 7.82 8.54 0.38
C SER A 9 7.04 9.09 1.59
N PRO A 10 6.22 10.14 1.42
CA PRO A 10 5.43 10.71 2.52
C PRO A 10 4.28 9.81 2.96
N ILE A 11 3.86 8.86 2.11
CA ILE A 11 2.94 7.78 2.49
C ILE A 11 3.77 6.51 2.68
N THR A 12 3.70 5.95 3.88
CA THR A 12 4.34 4.68 4.22
C THR A 12 3.30 3.68 4.73
N THR A 13 3.59 2.40 4.55
CA THR A 13 2.81 1.31 5.13
C THR A 13 3.73 0.30 5.82
N HIS A 14 3.17 -0.42 6.79
CA HIS A 14 3.77 -1.57 7.43
C HIS A 14 2.65 -2.55 7.74
N VAL A 15 2.73 -3.74 7.17
CA VAL A 15 1.70 -4.76 7.26
C VAL A 15 2.23 -5.93 8.08
N LEU A 16 1.49 -6.29 9.13
CA LEU A 16 1.83 -7.38 10.03
C LEU A 16 0.78 -8.49 9.91
N ASN A 17 1.25 -9.73 9.77
CA ASN A 17 0.46 -10.91 10.02
C ASN A 17 0.47 -11.19 11.53
N THR A 18 -0.59 -10.78 12.21
CA THR A 18 -0.71 -10.94 13.67
C THR A 18 -1.06 -12.37 14.09
N GLY A 19 -1.51 -13.23 13.17
CA GLY A 19 -1.78 -14.64 13.47
C GLY A 19 -0.49 -15.42 13.75
N ASP A 20 0.52 -15.20 12.92
CA ASP A 20 1.83 -15.86 13.04
C ASP A 20 2.90 -14.98 13.73
N GLY A 21 2.58 -13.71 14.00
CA GLY A 21 3.50 -12.77 14.65
C GLY A 21 4.66 -12.31 13.76
N VAL A 22 4.45 -12.28 12.44
CA VAL A 22 5.49 -11.95 11.44
C VAL A 22 5.04 -10.82 10.52
N PRO A 23 5.96 -10.11 9.84
CA PRO A 23 5.60 -9.20 8.77
C PRO A 23 4.87 -9.91 7.64
N ALA A 24 3.86 -9.27 7.07
CA ALA A 24 3.14 -9.80 5.93
C ALA A 24 3.91 -9.50 4.65
N ALA A 25 4.91 -10.33 4.36
CA ALA A 25 5.77 -10.17 3.18
C ALA A 25 5.02 -10.48 1.86
N ARG A 26 5.42 -9.81 0.78
CA ARG A 26 4.93 -10.01 -0.59
C ARG A 26 3.43 -9.78 -0.81
N MET A 27 2.75 -9.16 0.14
CA MET A 27 1.34 -8.75 0.00
C MET A 27 1.23 -7.67 -1.08
N ALA A 28 0.41 -7.92 -2.09
CA ALA A 28 0.11 -6.94 -3.12
C ALA A 28 -0.74 -5.80 -2.56
N LEU A 29 -0.44 -4.58 -3.00
CA LEU A 29 -1.20 -3.38 -2.65
C LEU A 29 -1.21 -2.37 -3.79
N SER A 30 -2.13 -1.42 -3.70
CA SER A 30 -2.22 -0.28 -4.62
C SER A 30 -2.64 0.99 -3.89
N LEU A 31 -1.97 2.09 -4.23
CA LEU A 31 -2.28 3.44 -3.76
C LEU A 31 -3.11 4.17 -4.83
N HIS A 32 -4.19 4.80 -4.41
CA HIS A 32 -5.07 5.60 -5.23
C HIS A 32 -5.32 6.97 -4.61
N ARG A 33 -5.72 7.93 -5.44
CA ARG A 33 -6.25 9.23 -5.00
C ARG A 33 -7.60 9.50 -5.66
N LEU A 34 -8.52 10.06 -4.90
CA LEU A 34 -9.84 10.45 -5.41
C LEU A 34 -9.69 11.70 -6.28
N ASP A 35 -10.23 11.65 -7.50
CA ASP A 35 -10.60 12.85 -8.23
C ASP A 35 -11.97 13.34 -7.71
N PRO A 36 -12.04 14.49 -7.01
CA PRO A 36 -13.29 14.95 -6.41
C PRO A 36 -14.30 15.48 -7.44
N ARG A 37 -13.87 15.82 -8.66
CA ARG A 37 -14.75 16.33 -9.72
C ARG A 37 -15.46 15.19 -10.43
N MET A 38 -14.71 14.11 -10.68
CA MET A 38 -15.22 12.92 -11.37
C MET A 38 -15.74 11.84 -10.41
N ALA A 39 -15.46 11.96 -9.11
CA ALA A 39 -15.76 10.97 -8.08
C ALA A 39 -15.17 9.58 -8.38
N ILE A 40 -13.98 9.54 -9.01
CA ILE A 40 -13.27 8.30 -9.37
C ILE A 40 -11.95 8.17 -8.61
N TRP A 41 -11.56 6.94 -8.31
CA TRP A 41 -10.25 6.63 -7.74
C TRP A 41 -9.22 6.44 -8.84
N ASN A 42 -8.25 7.33 -8.92
CA ASN A 42 -7.13 7.22 -9.86
C ASN A 42 -5.98 6.45 -9.23
N LEU A 43 -5.48 5.43 -9.93
CA LEU A 43 -4.30 4.67 -9.51
C LEU A 43 -3.06 5.57 -9.52
N ILE A 44 -2.30 5.55 -8.43
CA ILE A 44 -1.00 6.20 -8.33
C ILE A 44 0.11 5.16 -8.51
N THR A 45 0.09 4.11 -7.69
CA THR A 45 1.18 3.12 -7.63
C THR A 45 0.63 1.74 -7.28
N ILE A 46 1.23 0.71 -7.85
CA ILE A 46 1.07 -0.70 -7.43
C ILE A 46 2.39 -1.14 -6.78
N GLY A 47 2.30 -1.92 -5.72
CA GLY A 47 3.48 -2.43 -5.02
C GLY A 47 3.23 -3.79 -4.37
N LYS A 48 4.31 -4.34 -3.80
CA LYS A 48 4.27 -5.49 -2.91
C LYS A 48 5.08 -5.15 -1.67
N THR A 49 4.63 -5.62 -0.52
CA THR A 49 5.42 -5.51 0.70
C THR A 49 6.72 -6.31 0.59
N ASP A 50 7.80 -5.77 1.15
CA ASP A 50 9.08 -6.45 1.31
C ASP A 50 9.05 -7.45 2.47
N GLU A 51 10.20 -8.05 2.78
CA GLU A 51 10.33 -9.06 3.84
C GLU A 51 10.11 -8.47 5.25
N ASP A 52 10.15 -7.14 5.42
CA ASP A 52 9.76 -6.44 6.65
C ASP A 52 8.31 -5.95 6.60
N GLY A 53 7.50 -6.42 5.63
CA GLY A 53 6.09 -6.05 5.52
C GLY A 53 5.87 -4.59 5.09
N ARG A 54 6.89 -3.90 4.57
CA ARG A 54 6.83 -2.48 4.16
C ARG A 54 6.78 -2.34 2.66
N CYS A 55 6.24 -1.23 2.17
CA CYS A 55 6.29 -0.89 0.75
C CYS A 55 6.83 0.54 0.59
N PRO A 56 8.15 0.72 0.39
CA PRO A 56 8.72 2.05 0.17
C PRO A 56 8.35 2.59 -1.21
N GLY A 57 8.39 3.92 -1.37
CA GLY A 57 8.24 4.56 -2.68
C GLY A 57 6.81 4.59 -3.25
N LEU A 58 5.79 4.59 -2.39
CA LEU A 58 4.38 4.62 -2.83
C LEU A 58 4.01 5.88 -3.61
N ILE A 59 4.59 7.02 -3.24
CA ILE A 59 4.39 8.31 -3.90
C ILE A 59 5.61 9.20 -3.69
N THR A 60 5.92 10.08 -4.65
CA THR A 60 6.96 11.11 -4.48
C THR A 60 6.40 12.28 -3.66
N SER A 61 7.29 13.06 -3.03
CA SER A 61 6.88 14.27 -2.30
C SER A 61 6.18 15.28 -3.22
N ASP A 62 6.64 15.44 -4.46
CA ASP A 62 6.05 16.39 -5.42
C ASP A 62 4.64 15.97 -5.88
N ALA A 63 4.36 14.67 -5.97
CA ALA A 63 3.04 14.16 -6.33
C ALA A 63 2.07 14.13 -5.13
N PHE A 64 2.58 14.19 -3.91
CA PHE A 64 1.78 14.16 -2.70
C PHE A 64 1.15 15.53 -2.41
N THR A 65 -0.07 15.70 -2.88
CA THR A 65 -0.87 16.91 -2.69
C THR A 65 -2.08 16.63 -1.81
N PRO A 66 -2.67 17.64 -1.14
CA PRO A 66 -3.86 17.45 -0.31
C PRO A 66 -5.01 16.75 -1.05
N GLY A 67 -5.75 15.90 -0.34
CA GLY A 67 -6.93 15.21 -0.85
C GLY A 67 -7.06 13.80 -0.29
N LEU A 68 -8.11 13.11 -0.73
CA LEU A 68 -8.43 11.77 -0.24
C LEU A 68 -7.61 10.70 -0.98
N TYR A 69 -6.86 9.92 -0.21
CA TYR A 69 -6.09 8.77 -0.67
C TYR A 69 -6.71 7.47 -0.17
N LYS A 70 -6.45 6.39 -0.90
CA LYS A 70 -6.88 5.04 -0.56
C LYS A 70 -5.75 4.06 -0.82
N VAL A 71 -5.41 3.26 0.18
CA VAL A 71 -4.54 2.09 0.00
C VAL A 71 -5.41 0.84 0.03
N ARG A 72 -5.32 0.03 -1.02
CA ARG A 72 -5.97 -1.27 -1.12
C ARG A 72 -4.93 -2.37 -0.93
N PHE A 73 -5.20 -3.27 -0.01
CA PHE A 73 -4.37 -4.43 0.31
C PHE A 73 -5.09 -5.70 -0.15
N GLU A 74 -4.42 -6.54 -0.94
CA GLU A 74 -4.98 -7.80 -1.46
C GLU A 74 -4.87 -8.92 -0.40
N THR A 75 -5.60 -8.76 0.71
CA THR A 75 -5.57 -9.70 1.85
C THR A 75 -6.02 -11.10 1.47
N GLY A 76 -6.99 -11.24 0.57
CA GLY A 76 -7.44 -12.54 0.07
C GLY A 76 -6.31 -13.30 -0.63
N GLN A 77 -5.65 -12.66 -1.59
CA GLN A 77 -4.52 -13.26 -2.31
C GLN A 77 -3.34 -13.59 -1.38
N TYR A 78 -3.08 -12.73 -0.39
CA TYR A 78 -2.04 -12.98 0.61
C TYR A 78 -2.32 -14.27 1.39
N TRP A 79 -3.52 -14.43 1.97
CA TRP A 79 -3.85 -15.63 2.73
C TRP A 79 -3.93 -16.88 1.85
N GLU A 80 -4.47 -16.77 0.64
CA GLU A 80 -4.51 -17.87 -0.33
C GLU A 80 -3.09 -18.39 -0.64
N SER A 81 -2.11 -17.49 -0.77
CA SER A 81 -0.71 -17.89 -0.98
C SER A 81 -0.10 -18.65 0.19
N LEU A 82 -0.69 -18.53 1.38
CA LEU A 82 -0.32 -19.28 2.60
C LEU A 82 -1.20 -20.53 2.80
N GLY A 83 -2.07 -20.86 1.85
CA GLY A 83 -2.99 -22.00 1.95
C GLY A 83 -4.14 -21.77 2.92
N GLN A 84 -4.49 -20.51 3.23
CA GLN A 84 -5.57 -20.15 4.15
C GLN A 84 -6.65 -19.33 3.45
N SER A 85 -7.89 -19.43 3.92
CA SER A 85 -8.98 -18.58 3.46
C SER A 85 -8.99 -17.25 4.23
N SER A 86 -9.20 -16.14 3.53
CA SER A 86 -9.48 -14.84 4.15
C SER A 86 -10.98 -14.57 4.17
N PHE A 87 -11.50 -14.05 5.29
CA PHE A 87 -12.85 -13.47 5.33
C PHE A 87 -12.95 -12.20 4.47
N TYR A 88 -11.87 -11.42 4.40
CA TYR A 88 -11.80 -10.20 3.62
C TYR A 88 -11.08 -10.46 2.28
N PRO A 89 -11.76 -10.37 1.12
CA PRO A 89 -11.11 -10.56 -0.17
C PRO A 89 -10.02 -9.51 -0.43
N TYR A 90 -10.21 -8.31 0.11
CA TYR A 90 -9.25 -7.22 0.16
C TYR A 90 -9.66 -6.25 1.29
N VAL A 91 -8.75 -5.37 1.70
CA VAL A 91 -9.01 -4.29 2.67
C VAL A 91 -8.61 -2.96 2.06
N GLU A 92 -9.48 -1.95 2.17
CA GLU A 92 -9.18 -0.58 1.74
C GLU A 92 -9.13 0.36 2.96
N VAL A 93 -8.06 1.16 3.04
CA VAL A 93 -7.89 2.20 4.06
C VAL A 93 -7.90 3.56 3.37
N CYS A 94 -8.89 4.39 3.67
CA CYS A 94 -9.04 5.74 3.12
C CYS A 94 -8.61 6.80 4.13
N ARG A 95 -7.85 7.82 3.67
CA ARG A 95 -7.37 8.93 4.51
C ARG A 95 -7.33 10.24 3.72
N ASN A 96 -7.71 11.34 4.36
CA ASN A 96 -7.68 12.70 3.81
C ASN A 96 -6.41 13.47 4.22
#